data_AF-A0A1I4KSS2-F1
#
_entry.id   AF-A0A1I4KSS2-F1
#
_cell.length_a   1.000
_cell.length_b   1.000
_cell.length_c   1.000
_cell.angle_alpha   90.00
_cell.angle_beta   90.00
_cell.angle_gamma   90.00
#
_symmetry.space_group_name_H-M   'P 1'
#
loop_
_entity.id
_entity.type
_entity.pdbx_description
1 polymer ?
#
loop_
_entity_poly.entity_id
_entity_poly.type
_entity_poly.pdbx_seq_one_letter_code
_entity_poly.pdbx_strand_id
1 'polypeptide(L)'
;MRRAVERTRHDACNPEQELAAWKAGARNAMPETPPPFDPDAYAAVAAPLLGLDIDPAWMQPITANLRVLAAAAELVADFPLPDAVEAAPRFEA
;
A
#
# COMPACT_ATOMS: atom_id res chain seq x y z
N MET A 1 -20.51 -17.38 52.64
CA MET A 1 -20.47 -16.10 51.88
C MET A 1 -19.48 -16.30 50.73
N ARG A 2 -19.87 -16.87 49.59
CA ARG A 2 -20.41 -16.23 48.37
C ARG A 2 -19.70 -14.92 47.95
N ARG A 3 -18.94 -15.06 46.84
CA ARG A 3 -18.61 -14.10 45.76
C ARG A 3 -17.95 -12.76 46.14
N ALA A 4 -16.76 -12.54 45.59
CA ALA A 4 -16.48 -11.50 44.58
C ALA A 4 -15.04 -10.98 44.71
N VAL A 5 -14.11 -11.46 43.87
CA VAL A 5 -13.10 -10.65 43.13
C VAL A 5 -12.57 -11.54 41.99
N GLU A 6 -13.41 -11.85 41.01
CA GLU A 6 -12.97 -12.34 39.70
C GLU A 6 -13.66 -11.46 38.68
N ARG A 7 -13.10 -10.28 38.47
CA ARG A 7 -13.54 -9.33 37.46
C ARG A 7 -12.35 -8.55 36.94
N THR A 8 -11.48 -9.24 36.21
CA THR A 8 -10.50 -8.64 35.30
C THR A 8 -9.82 -9.78 34.54
N ARG A 9 -10.46 -10.24 33.45
CA ARG A 9 -9.83 -11.01 32.34
C ARG A 9 -10.81 -11.43 31.22
N HIS A 10 -12.02 -10.88 31.17
CA HIS A 10 -12.99 -11.14 30.08
C HIS A 10 -13.27 -9.93 29.18
N ASP A 11 -12.59 -8.80 29.38
CA ASP A 11 -12.83 -7.57 28.59
C ASP A 11 -11.88 -7.42 27.38
N ALA A 12 -11.10 -8.45 27.03
CA ALA A 12 -10.05 -8.33 26.01
C ALA A 12 -10.42 -8.87 24.62
N CYS A 13 -11.63 -9.41 24.41
CA CYS A 13 -12.06 -9.80 23.06
C CYS A 13 -13.58 -9.67 22.96
N ASN A 14 -14.05 -8.45 22.71
CA ASN A 14 -15.40 -8.23 22.23
C ASN A 14 -15.35 -8.10 20.70
N PRO A 15 -15.67 -9.17 19.95
CA PRO A 15 -15.54 -9.18 18.49
C PRO A 15 -16.45 -8.14 17.82
N GLU A 16 -17.52 -7.71 18.48
CA GLU A 16 -18.39 -6.63 17.97
C GLU A 16 -17.71 -5.26 18.06
N GLN A 17 -16.88 -5.02 19.09
CA GLN A 17 -16.10 -3.79 19.22
C GLN A 17 -14.91 -3.78 18.26
N GLU A 18 -14.27 -4.92 18.00
CA GLU A 18 -13.23 -5.06 16.98
C GLU A 18 -13.81 -4.86 15.57
N LEU A 19 -15.01 -5.40 15.29
CA LEU A 19 -15.71 -5.18 14.03
C LEU A 19 -16.16 -3.71 13.87
N ALA A 20 -16.58 -3.05 14.95
CA ALA A 20 -16.92 -1.63 14.94
C ALA A 20 -15.68 -0.74 14.76
N ALA A 21 -14.54 -1.10 15.36
CA ALA A 21 -13.26 -0.43 15.18
C ALA A 21 -12.74 -0.60 13.74
N TRP A 22 -12.87 -1.80 13.15
CA TRP A 22 -12.56 -2.03 11.74
C TRP A 22 -13.48 -1.25 10.81
N LYS A 23 -14.81 -1.20 11.07
CA LYS A 23 -15.76 -0.38 10.29
C LYS A 23 -15.54 1.12 10.44
N ALA A 24 -15.05 1.58 11.61
CA ALA A 24 -14.69 2.97 11.84
C ALA A 24 -13.35 3.34 11.17
N GLY A 25 -12.37 2.43 11.20
CA GLY A 25 -11.08 2.58 10.53
C GLY A 25 -11.17 2.43 9.01
N ALA A 26 -12.04 1.57 8.49
CA ALA A 26 -12.25 1.36 7.05
C ALA A 26 -12.84 2.59 6.34
N ARG A 27 -13.54 3.47 7.07
CA ARG A 27 -13.95 4.80 6.55
C ARG A 27 -12.80 5.81 6.48
N ASN A 28 -11.66 5.52 7.11
CA ASN A 28 -10.47 6.38 7.19
C ASN A 28 -9.19 5.71 6.64
N ALA A 29 -9.29 4.52 6.04
CA ALA A 29 -8.14 3.70 5.66
C ALA A 29 -7.91 3.70 4.15
N MET A 30 -7.70 4.90 3.60
CA MET A 30 -6.82 5.21 2.45
C MET A 30 -7.14 6.67 2.12
N PRO A 31 -6.16 7.58 2.05
CA PRO A 31 -6.41 8.79 1.31
C PRO A 31 -6.84 8.36 -0.10
N GLU A 32 -8.03 8.78 -0.54
CA GLU A 32 -8.59 8.54 -1.89
C GLU A 32 -7.60 8.95 -3.01
N THR A 33 -6.56 9.70 -2.65
CA THR A 33 -5.43 10.01 -3.52
C THR A 33 -4.12 9.74 -2.76
N PRO A 34 -3.27 8.82 -3.25
CA PRO A 34 -1.93 8.64 -2.68
C PRO A 34 -1.11 9.93 -2.81
N PRO A 35 -0.10 10.14 -1.93
CA PRO A 35 0.78 11.29 -2.06
C PRO A 35 1.48 11.30 -3.43
N PRO A 36 1.85 12.49 -3.95
CA PRO A 36 2.57 12.57 -5.22
C PRO A 36 3.82 11.70 -5.23
N PHE A 37 4.08 11.04 -6.37
CA PHE A 37 5.24 10.18 -6.53
C PHE A 37 6.55 11.01 -6.49
N ASP A 38 7.42 10.67 -5.55
CA ASP A 38 8.78 11.21 -5.45
C ASP A 38 9.78 10.19 -6.03
N PRO A 39 10.35 10.44 -7.22
CA PRO A 39 11.26 9.52 -7.88
C PRO A 39 12.62 9.42 -7.17
N ASP A 40 13.07 10.48 -6.50
CA ASP A 40 14.37 10.49 -5.83
C ASP A 40 14.29 9.70 -4.52
N ALA A 41 13.22 9.90 -3.73
CA ALA A 41 12.95 9.09 -2.54
C ALA A 41 12.70 7.62 -2.90
N TYR A 42 11.96 7.36 -3.98
CA TYR A 42 11.70 6.00 -4.46
C TYR A 42 12.99 5.30 -4.86
N ALA A 43 13.83 5.90 -5.70
CA ALA A 43 15.05 5.28 -6.18
C ALA A 43 16.04 4.97 -5.05
N ALA A 44 16.15 5.87 -4.05
CA ALA A 44 17.03 5.68 -2.89
C ALA A 44 16.65 4.45 -2.04
N VAL A 45 15.36 4.11 -1.96
CA VAL A 45 14.86 2.95 -1.20
C VAL A 45 14.77 1.70 -2.07
N ALA A 46 14.31 1.83 -3.31
CA ALA A 46 14.09 0.70 -4.21
C ALA A 46 15.41 0.04 -4.66
N ALA A 47 16.46 0.83 -4.92
CA ALA A 47 17.74 0.30 -5.36
C ALA A 47 18.33 -0.75 -4.38
N PRO A 48 18.49 -0.48 -3.07
CA PRO A 48 18.98 -1.49 -2.13
C PRO A 48 18.00 -2.64 -1.91
N LEU A 49 16.69 -2.40 -1.94
CA LEU A 49 15.68 -3.46 -1.85
C LEU A 49 15.78 -4.47 -3.01
N LEU A 50 16.13 -3.99 -4.19
CA LEU A 50 16.35 -4.80 -5.39
C LEU A 50 17.78 -5.34 -5.50
N GLY A 51 18.67 -5.02 -4.55
CA GLY A 51 20.08 -5.42 -4.58
C GLY A 51 20.88 -4.77 -5.71
N LEU A 52 20.46 -3.58 -6.17
CA LEU A 52 21.12 -2.83 -7.23
C LEU A 52 22.17 -1.88 -6.65
N ASP A 53 23.42 -2.07 -7.04
CA ASP A 53 24.49 -1.10 -6.81
C ASP A 53 24.49 -0.08 -7.96
N ILE A 54 23.92 1.10 -7.68
CA ILE A 54 23.78 2.18 -8.66
C ILE A 54 24.90 3.18 -8.40
N ASP A 55 25.77 3.36 -9.40
CA ASP A 55 26.75 4.45 -9.38
C ASP A 55 25.99 5.80 -9.25
N PRO A 56 26.34 6.65 -8.25
CA PRO A 56 25.65 7.91 -7.99
C PRO A 56 25.54 8.83 -9.22
N ALA A 57 26.46 8.75 -10.17
CA ALA A 57 26.40 9.52 -11.42
C ALA A 57 25.15 9.21 -12.26
N TRP A 58 24.55 8.02 -12.08
CA TRP A 58 23.35 7.58 -12.79
C TRP A 58 22.05 7.94 -12.08
N MET A 59 22.10 8.45 -10.84
CA MET A 59 20.87 8.72 -10.08
C MET A 59 20.00 9.77 -10.78
N GLN A 60 20.60 10.86 -11.26
CA GLN A 60 19.88 11.93 -11.95
C GLN A 60 19.16 11.46 -13.23
N PRO A 61 19.80 10.75 -14.17
CA PRO A 61 19.09 10.25 -15.35
C PRO A 61 18.06 9.17 -15.00
N ILE A 62 18.27 8.35 -13.97
CA ILE A 62 17.27 7.38 -13.50
C ILE A 62 16.01 8.10 -13.01
N THR A 63 16.15 9.06 -12.09
CA THR A 63 14.98 9.76 -11.53
C THR A 63 14.29 10.62 -12.59
N ALA A 64 15.01 11.15 -13.58
CA ALA A 64 14.42 11.80 -14.75
C ALA A 64 13.51 10.85 -15.56
N ASN A 65 13.95 9.63 -15.85
CA ASN A 65 13.13 8.64 -16.56
C ASN A 65 11.95 8.15 -15.72
N LEU A 66 12.13 7.97 -14.40
CA LEU A 66 11.04 7.60 -13.49
C LEU A 66 9.92 8.65 -13.48
N ARG A 67 10.22 9.95 -13.61
CA ARG A 67 9.19 11.00 -13.75
C ARG A 67 8.35 10.82 -15.02
N VAL A 68 9.00 10.52 -16.14
CA VAL A 68 8.31 10.26 -17.42
C VAL A 68 7.44 9.01 -17.32
N LEU A 69 7.96 7.94 -16.72
CA LEU A 69 7.21 6.70 -16.53
C LEU A 69 6.01 6.90 -15.59
N ALA A 70 6.16 7.68 -14.52
CA ALA A 70 5.06 8.00 -13.62
C ALA A 70 3.95 8.75 -14.36
N ALA A 71 4.27 9.76 -15.18
CA ALA A 71 3.28 10.46 -15.99
C ALA A 71 2.54 9.54 -16.97
N ALA A 72 3.23 8.55 -17.55
CA ALA A 72 2.60 7.54 -18.40
C ALA A 72 1.74 6.55 -17.60
N ALA A 73 2.13 6.21 -16.38
CA ALA A 73 1.39 5.32 -15.49
C ALA A 73 0.07 5.96 -15.01
N GLU A 74 0.02 7.28 -14.77
CA GLU A 74 -1.22 7.99 -14.44
C GLU A 74 -2.28 7.80 -15.53
N LEU A 75 -1.90 7.83 -16.81
CA LEU A 75 -2.82 7.56 -17.92
C LEU A 75 -3.43 6.16 -17.86
N VAL A 76 -2.72 5.20 -17.27
CA VAL A 76 -3.19 3.82 -17.09
C VAL A 76 -4.01 3.66 -15.80
N ALA A 77 -3.62 4.34 -14.73
CA ALA A 77 -4.32 4.32 -13.45
C ALA A 77 -5.73 4.94 -13.54
N ASP A 78 -5.91 5.92 -14.43
CA ASP A 78 -7.21 6.55 -14.70
C ASP A 78 -8.23 5.62 -15.39
N PHE A 79 -7.82 4.43 -15.87
CA PHE A 79 -8.78 3.45 -16.39
C PHE A 79 -9.54 2.78 -15.23
N PRO A 80 -10.88 2.90 -15.16
CA PRO A 80 -11.66 2.24 -14.12
C PRO A 80 -11.64 0.73 -14.36
N LEU A 81 -10.92 -0.01 -13.51
CA LEU A 81 -10.89 -1.47 -13.55
C LEU A 81 -11.86 -2.04 -12.52
N PRO A 82 -12.85 -2.87 -12.94
CA PRO A 82 -13.66 -3.64 -12.02
C PRO A 82 -12.80 -4.58 -11.17
N ASP A 83 -13.17 -4.79 -9.90
CA ASP A 83 -12.45 -5.70 -8.98
C ASP A 83 -12.36 -7.15 -9.50
N ALA A 84 -13.30 -7.55 -10.37
CA ALA A 84 -13.35 -8.88 -10.98
C ALA A 84 -12.47 -9.01 -12.25
N VAL A 85 -11.75 -7.96 -12.66
CA VAL A 85 -10.83 -8.04 -13.81
C VAL A 85 -9.65 -8.95 -13.46
N GLU A 86 -9.51 -10.01 -14.24
CA GLU A 86 -8.33 -10.87 -14.20
C GLU A 86 -7.23 -10.30 -15.11
N ALA A 87 -5.96 -10.57 -14.77
CA ALA A 87 -4.82 -10.16 -15.58
C ALA A 87 -4.89 -10.79 -16.99
N ALA A 88 -4.33 -10.09 -17.98
CA ALA A 88 -4.39 -10.52 -19.38
C ALA A 88 -3.86 -11.96 -19.56
N PRO A 89 -4.53 -12.77 -20.40
CA PRO A 89 -4.33 -14.22 -20.46
C PRO A 89 -2.99 -14.65 -21.10
N ARG A 90 -2.66 -15.92 -20.85
CA ARG A 90 -1.43 -16.59 -21.30
C ARG A 90 -1.56 -17.15 -22.71
N PHE A 91 -0.43 -17.15 -23.42
CA PHE A 91 -0.26 -17.87 -24.68
C PHE A 91 0.36 -19.24 -24.42
N GLU A 92 -0.13 -20.25 -25.15
CA GLU A 92 0.38 -21.63 -25.15
C GLU A 92 1.28 -21.87 -26.37
N ALA A 93 2.14 -22.90 -26.26
CA ALA A 93 3.23 -23.20 -27.19
C ALA A 93 2.78 -23.79 -28.54
#